data_AF-A0A2S2P2Y3-F1
#
_entry.id   AF-A0A2S2P2Y3-F1
#
_cell.length_a   1.000
_cell.length_b   1.000
_cell.length_c   1.000
_cell.angle_alpha   90.00
_cell.angle_beta   90.00
_cell.angle_gamma   90.00
#
_symmetry.space_group_name_H-M   'P 1'
#
loop_
_entity.id
_entity.type
_entity.pdbx_description
1 polymer ?
#
loop_
_entity_poly.entity_id
_entity_poly.type
_entity_poly.pdbx_seq_one_letter_code
_entity_poly.pdbx_strand_id
1 'polypeptide(L)'
;VFVCESPYYLFKKSFTSILFKMMKCVLVSLWKRLTSCCNETKNKHWFELAKDSFSNKIINDSKKMLHLLCLYIPLSVFWSLFDKQHTTWIFEASRTSDHLIVIPFKVYMLQVVNSLLVLFIITYMNRMVSIEYIKDKSINNRIPKKKTKYL
;
A
#
# COMPACT_ATOMS: atom_id res chain seq x y z
N VAL A 1 -12.79 -46.33 -3.94
CA VAL A 1 -13.35 -45.46 -5.00
C VAL A 1 -14.58 -44.77 -4.44
N PHE A 2 -14.48 -43.50 -4.05
CA PHE A 2 -15.63 -42.71 -3.58
C PHE A 2 -16.11 -41.84 -4.74
N VAL A 3 -17.35 -42.05 -5.20
CA VAL A 3 -17.91 -41.45 -6.43
C VAL A 3 -18.85 -40.27 -6.13
N CYS A 4 -19.06 -39.94 -4.85
CA CYS A 4 -20.00 -38.92 -4.42
C CYS A 4 -19.46 -38.12 -3.23
N GLU A 5 -18.43 -37.30 -3.47
CA GLU A 5 -18.18 -36.14 -2.61
C GLU A 5 -19.18 -35.03 -2.96
N SER A 6 -19.78 -34.42 -1.95
CA SER A 6 -20.87 -33.48 -2.15
C SER A 6 -20.37 -32.12 -2.68
N PRO A 7 -21.15 -31.40 -3.51
CA PRO A 7 -20.80 -30.06 -3.97
C PRO A 7 -20.90 -28.98 -2.87
N TYR A 8 -21.22 -29.35 -1.63
CA TYR A 8 -21.52 -28.43 -0.52
C TYR A 8 -20.30 -28.04 0.31
N TYR A 9 -19.12 -27.91 -0.31
CA TYR A 9 -17.91 -27.37 0.31
C TYR A 9 -17.99 -25.84 0.52
N LEU A 10 -18.92 -25.45 1.38
CA LEU A 10 -18.94 -24.23 2.20
C LEU A 10 -18.42 -22.94 1.55
N PHE A 11 -19.22 -22.36 0.66
CA PHE A 11 -19.15 -20.91 0.40
C PHE A 11 -19.41 -20.14 1.70
N LYS A 12 -18.34 -19.80 2.41
CA LYS A 12 -18.36 -19.13 3.72
C LYS A 12 -18.84 -17.68 3.59
N LYS A 13 -20.16 -17.51 3.52
CA LYS A 13 -20.88 -16.26 3.27
C LYS A 13 -20.74 -15.24 4.41
N SER A 14 -19.60 -14.56 4.47
CA SER A 14 -19.38 -13.49 5.47
C SER A 14 -18.50 -12.32 5.02
N PHE A 15 -17.59 -12.46 4.05
CA PHE A 15 -16.70 -11.34 3.66
C PHE A 15 -17.34 -10.40 2.63
N THR A 16 -17.77 -10.90 1.47
CA THR A 16 -18.30 -10.07 0.38
C THR A 16 -19.50 -9.22 0.80
N SER A 17 -20.36 -9.75 1.67
CA SER A 17 -21.51 -9.04 2.24
C SER A 17 -21.10 -7.94 3.23
N ILE A 18 -20.05 -8.13 4.03
CA ILE A 18 -19.55 -7.10 4.95
C ILE A 18 -18.86 -5.98 4.18
N LEU A 19 -18.04 -6.31 3.18
CA LEU A 19 -17.35 -5.34 2.34
C LEU A 19 -18.35 -4.51 1.53
N PHE A 20 -19.39 -5.12 0.94
CA PHE A 20 -20.44 -4.38 0.25
C PHE A 20 -21.25 -3.47 1.19
N LYS A 21 -21.44 -3.87 2.46
CA LYS A 21 -22.08 -3.02 3.48
C LYS A 21 -21.18 -1.87 3.94
N MET A 22 -19.85 -2.06 4.02
CA MET A 22 -18.87 -1.01 4.26
C MET A 22 -18.82 -0.02 3.08
N MET A 23 -18.75 -0.50 1.85
CA MET A 23 -18.79 0.32 0.63
C MET A 23 -20.09 1.13 0.53
N LYS A 24 -21.26 0.52 0.80
CA LYS A 24 -22.53 1.27 0.88
C LYS A 24 -22.51 2.31 2.01
N CYS A 25 -21.93 2.01 3.17
CA CYS A 25 -21.80 2.97 4.27
C CYS A 25 -20.94 4.18 3.88
N VAL A 26 -19.78 3.94 3.23
CA VAL A 26 -18.91 4.99 2.71
C VAL A 26 -19.63 5.83 1.64
N LEU A 27 -20.20 5.19 0.62
CA LEU A 27 -20.91 5.87 -0.48
C LEU A 27 -22.10 6.71 0.03
N VAL A 28 -22.92 6.18 0.94
CA VAL A 28 -24.04 6.94 1.55
C VAL A 28 -23.51 8.10 2.39
N SER A 29 -22.43 7.91 3.17
CA SER A 29 -21.84 9.01 3.95
C SER A 29 -21.26 10.12 3.07
N LEU A 30 -20.64 9.76 1.94
CA LEU A 30 -20.07 10.70 0.98
C LEU A 30 -21.15 11.44 0.18
N TRP A 31 -22.18 10.73 -0.29
CA TRP A 31 -23.32 11.31 -1.00
C TRP A 31 -24.09 12.27 -0.09
N LYS A 32 -24.47 11.82 1.13
CA LYS A 32 -25.17 12.65 2.11
C LYS A 32 -24.37 13.89 2.47
N ARG A 33 -23.03 13.79 2.57
CA ARG A 33 -22.12 14.93 2.72
C ARG A 33 -22.11 15.88 1.51
N LEU A 34 -22.04 15.35 0.28
CA LEU A 34 -22.07 16.17 -0.94
C LEU A 34 -23.38 16.93 -1.08
N THR A 35 -24.52 16.30 -0.81
CA THR A 35 -25.84 16.96 -0.82
C THR A 35 -25.99 17.97 0.34
N SER A 36 -25.53 17.63 1.55
CA SER A 36 -25.52 18.57 2.68
C SER A 36 -24.49 19.70 2.55
N CYS A 37 -23.58 19.65 1.57
CA CYS A 37 -22.67 20.77 1.31
C CYS A 37 -23.41 22.01 0.78
N CYS A 38 -24.64 21.85 0.27
CA CYS A 38 -25.53 22.94 -0.10
C CYS A 38 -26.49 23.37 1.02
N ASN A 39 -26.44 22.79 2.22
CA ASN A 39 -27.42 23.04 3.28
C ASN A 39 -26.79 23.04 4.68
N GLU A 40 -26.52 24.24 5.21
CA GLU A 40 -25.65 24.47 6.37
C GLU A 40 -26.07 23.71 7.65
N THR A 41 -25.37 22.61 7.94
CA THR A 41 -25.60 21.81 9.14
C THR A 41 -24.31 21.65 9.96
N LYS A 42 -24.13 22.64 10.85
CA LYS A 42 -22.99 22.91 11.75
C LYS A 42 -22.19 21.68 12.21
N ASN A 43 -20.92 21.63 11.80
CA ASN A 43 -19.74 21.26 12.58
C ASN A 43 -19.78 19.92 13.37
N LYS A 44 -20.47 18.89 12.89
CA LYS A 44 -20.34 17.52 13.40
C LYS A 44 -19.49 16.65 12.48
N HIS A 45 -18.65 15.79 13.06
CA HIS A 45 -17.68 14.97 12.35
C HIS A 45 -18.43 14.12 11.30
N TRP A 46 -18.15 14.29 10.00
CA TRP A 46 -18.97 13.77 8.87
C TRP A 46 -19.56 12.35 9.04
N PHE A 47 -18.78 11.37 9.55
CA PHE A 47 -19.27 10.00 9.82
C PHE A 47 -20.40 9.87 10.86
N GLU A 48 -20.73 10.93 11.63
CA GLU A 48 -21.84 10.89 12.59
C GLU A 48 -23.21 10.82 11.89
N LEU A 49 -23.35 11.38 10.68
CA LEU A 49 -24.57 11.28 9.86
C LEU A 49 -24.87 9.83 9.39
N ALA A 50 -23.93 8.90 9.60
CA ALA A 50 -24.05 7.48 9.31
C ALA A 50 -24.23 6.59 10.55
N LYS A 51 -24.08 7.12 11.79
CA LYS A 51 -24.38 6.39 13.05
C LYS A 51 -25.83 5.89 13.12
N ASP A 52 -26.74 6.69 12.56
CA ASP A 52 -28.18 6.45 12.51
C ASP A 52 -28.56 5.18 11.71
N SER A 53 -27.81 4.86 10.65
CA SER A 53 -28.15 3.77 9.73
C SER A 53 -27.20 2.56 9.79
N PHE A 54 -26.09 2.64 10.54
CA PHE A 54 -25.05 1.60 10.56
C PHE A 54 -24.46 1.38 11.97
N SER A 55 -24.18 0.12 12.30
CA SER A 55 -23.52 -0.24 13.55
C SER A 55 -22.11 0.35 13.66
N ASN A 56 -21.75 0.83 14.86
CA ASN A 56 -20.45 1.43 15.21
C ASN A 56 -19.23 0.60 14.76
N LYS A 57 -19.33 -0.74 14.69
CA LYS A 57 -18.25 -1.60 14.19
C LYS A 57 -17.96 -1.36 12.70
N ILE A 58 -19.01 -1.38 11.87
CA ILE A 58 -18.91 -1.13 10.42
C ILE A 58 -18.39 0.28 10.16
N ILE A 59 -18.84 1.26 10.95
CA ILE A 59 -18.36 2.65 10.91
C ILE A 59 -16.85 2.73 11.18
N ASN A 60 -16.36 2.07 12.23
CA ASN A 60 -14.94 2.09 12.58
C ASN A 60 -14.07 1.43 11.51
N ASP A 61 -14.52 0.30 10.96
CA ASP A 61 -13.78 -0.43 9.93
C ASP A 61 -13.79 0.34 8.59
N SER A 62 -14.90 0.97 8.21
CA SER A 62 -14.98 1.89 7.06
C SER A 62 -14.07 3.11 7.21
N LYS A 63 -13.92 3.68 8.42
CA LYS A 63 -12.95 4.77 8.68
C LYS A 63 -11.50 4.32 8.42
N LYS A 64 -11.13 3.12 8.87
CA LYS A 64 -9.80 2.54 8.59
C LYS A 64 -9.60 2.34 7.09
N MET A 65 -10.63 1.85 6.38
CA MET A 65 -10.58 1.63 4.94
C MET A 65 -10.38 2.95 4.16
N LEU A 66 -11.01 4.05 4.58
CA LEU A 66 -10.75 5.39 4.01
C LEU A 66 -9.32 5.90 4.27
N HIS A 67 -8.75 5.63 5.45
CA HIS A 67 -7.36 5.98 5.74
C HIS A 67 -6.38 5.17 4.86
N LEU A 68 -6.61 3.86 4.72
CA LEU A 68 -5.84 3.00 3.81
C LEU A 68 -5.98 3.45 2.34
N LEU A 69 -7.17 3.82 1.90
CA LEU A 69 -7.41 4.36 0.55
C LEU A 69 -6.63 5.66 0.34
N CYS A 70 -6.65 6.58 1.31
CA CYS A 70 -5.89 7.83 1.25
C CYS A 70 -4.38 7.59 1.17
N LEU A 71 -3.86 6.62 1.96
CA LEU A 71 -2.46 6.20 1.92
C LEU A 71 -2.07 5.47 0.62
N TYR A 72 -3.03 4.88 -0.10
CA TYR A 72 -2.82 4.25 -1.40
C TYR A 72 -2.75 5.26 -2.57
N ILE A 73 -3.32 6.47 -2.43
CA ILE A 73 -3.25 7.51 -3.47
C ILE A 73 -1.79 7.87 -3.85
N PRO A 74 -0.89 8.27 -2.93
CA PRO A 74 0.49 8.60 -3.30
C PRO A 74 1.26 7.40 -3.87
N LEU A 75 0.94 6.17 -3.44
CA LEU A 75 1.52 4.95 -4.00
C LEU A 75 1.07 4.74 -5.45
N SER A 76 -0.22 4.91 -5.75
CA SER A 76 -0.77 4.83 -7.12
C SER A 76 -0.19 5.92 -8.05
N VAL A 77 -0.03 7.15 -7.53
CA VAL A 77 0.62 8.25 -8.26
C VAL A 77 2.10 7.95 -8.53
N PHE A 78 2.83 7.39 -7.55
CA PHE A 78 4.22 6.97 -7.73
C PHE A 78 4.38 5.94 -8.87
N TRP A 79 3.57 4.87 -8.88
CA TRP A 79 3.63 3.87 -9.96
C TRP A 79 3.30 4.49 -11.33
N SER A 80 2.25 5.31 -11.41
CA SER A 80 1.88 6.03 -12.64
C SER A 80 3.00 6.93 -13.15
N LEU A 81 3.74 7.61 -12.27
CA LEU A 81 4.88 8.45 -12.64
C LEU A 81 6.10 7.63 -13.10
N PHE A 82 6.37 6.49 -12.45
CA PHE A 82 7.46 5.57 -12.80
C PHE A 82 7.31 5.01 -14.22
N ASP A 83 6.10 4.61 -14.62
CA ASP A 83 5.81 4.14 -15.99
C ASP A 83 5.99 5.24 -17.05
N LYS A 84 5.75 6.52 -16.70
CA LYS A 84 6.05 7.68 -17.57
C LYS A 84 7.54 7.97 -17.67
N GLN A 85 8.30 7.69 -16.62
CA GLN A 85 9.73 7.94 -16.57
C GLN A 85 10.49 7.07 -17.58
N HIS A 86 10.15 5.78 -17.68
CA HIS A 86 10.81 4.88 -18.64
C HIS A 86 10.52 5.24 -20.10
N THR A 87 9.29 5.64 -20.41
CA THR A 87 8.85 5.95 -21.79
C THR A 87 9.38 7.29 -22.28
N THR A 88 9.34 8.34 -21.45
CA THR A 88 9.82 9.68 -21.83
C THR A 88 11.33 9.76 -21.93
N TRP A 89 12.07 9.12 -21.01
CA TRP A 89 13.54 9.13 -21.05
C TRP A 89 14.11 8.38 -22.26
N ILE A 90 13.48 7.28 -22.68
CA ILE A 90 13.82 6.58 -23.92
C ILE A 90 13.60 7.48 -25.14
N PHE A 91 12.50 8.22 -25.18
CA PHE A 91 12.17 9.12 -26.29
C PHE A 91 13.17 10.28 -26.42
N GLU A 92 13.52 10.95 -25.31
CA GLU A 92 14.48 12.06 -25.34
C GLU A 92 15.93 11.59 -25.54
N ALA A 93 16.31 10.42 -25.02
CA ALA A 93 17.60 9.79 -25.34
C ALA A 93 17.70 9.47 -26.84
N SER A 94 16.61 9.01 -27.47
CA SER A 94 16.55 8.75 -28.92
C SER A 94 16.56 10.02 -29.79
N ARG A 95 16.51 11.21 -29.19
CA ARG A 95 16.51 12.52 -29.88
C ARG A 95 17.72 13.38 -29.53
N THR A 96 18.45 13.03 -28.47
CA THR A 96 19.71 13.66 -28.08
C THR A 96 20.85 13.07 -28.91
N SER A 97 21.53 13.86 -29.74
CA SER A 97 22.58 13.37 -30.63
C SER A 97 23.71 12.65 -29.88
N ASP A 98 24.17 11.51 -30.40
CA ASP A 98 25.16 10.59 -29.78
C ASP A 98 26.56 11.17 -29.49
N HIS A 99 26.80 12.46 -29.70
CA HIS A 99 28.12 13.10 -29.65
C HIS A 99 28.76 13.23 -28.25
N LEU A 100 28.09 12.77 -27.19
CA LEU A 100 28.57 12.90 -25.81
C LEU A 100 29.44 11.73 -25.32
N ILE A 101 29.39 10.55 -25.96
CA ILE A 101 30.13 9.36 -25.53
C ILE A 101 30.65 8.59 -26.77
N VAL A 102 31.90 8.14 -26.73
CA VAL A 102 32.58 7.39 -27.82
C VAL A 102 31.96 6.00 -28.08
N ILE A 103 31.00 5.57 -27.25
CA ILE A 103 30.35 4.26 -27.30
C ILE A 103 28.85 4.48 -27.59
N PRO A 104 28.28 3.90 -28.65
CA PRO A 104 26.86 4.10 -29.00
C PRO A 104 25.96 3.48 -27.92
N PHE A 105 25.30 4.34 -27.13
CA PHE A 105 24.51 3.92 -25.98
C PHE A 105 23.12 3.41 -26.39
N LYS A 106 23.06 2.12 -26.73
CA LYS A 106 21.88 1.52 -27.35
C LYS A 106 20.68 1.46 -26.39
N VAL A 107 19.54 2.00 -26.82
CA VAL A 107 18.31 2.28 -26.04
C VAL A 107 17.88 1.19 -25.04
N TYR A 108 17.98 -0.10 -25.38
CA TYR A 108 17.60 -1.18 -24.46
C TYR A 108 18.42 -1.22 -23.16
N MET A 109 19.60 -0.60 -23.11
CA MET A 109 20.42 -0.54 -21.90
C MET A 109 19.78 0.30 -20.78
N LEU A 110 18.90 1.25 -21.10
CA LEU A 110 18.14 2.01 -20.09
C LEU A 110 17.25 1.09 -19.21
N GLN A 111 16.62 0.08 -19.82
CA GLN A 111 15.79 -0.89 -19.10
C GLN A 111 16.65 -1.81 -18.20
N VAL A 112 17.86 -2.16 -18.65
CA VAL A 112 18.83 -2.92 -17.85
C VAL A 112 19.32 -2.08 -16.66
N VAL A 113 19.65 -0.80 -16.88
CA VAL A 113 20.08 0.13 -15.81
C VAL A 113 18.99 0.28 -14.73
N ASN A 114 17.72 0.47 -15.11
CA ASN A 114 16.62 0.51 -14.14
C ASN A 114 16.55 -0.79 -13.28
N SER A 115 16.71 -1.95 -13.91
CA SER A 115 16.66 -3.24 -13.23
C SER A 115 17.84 -3.44 -12.27
N LEU A 116 19.05 -3.04 -12.69
CA LEU A 116 20.25 -3.05 -11.84
C LEU A 116 20.14 -2.08 -10.66
N LEU A 117 19.54 -0.90 -10.86
CA LEU A 117 19.34 0.11 -9.83
C LEU A 117 18.39 -0.40 -8.73
N VAL A 118 17.28 -1.05 -9.11
CA VAL A 118 16.36 -1.70 -8.17
C VAL A 118 17.06 -2.83 -7.39
N LEU A 119 17.81 -3.71 -8.08
CA LEU A 119 18.59 -4.76 -7.42
C LEU A 119 19.63 -4.21 -6.45
N PHE A 120 20.31 -3.12 -6.81
CA PHE A 120 21.28 -2.43 -5.96
C PHE A 120 20.61 -1.84 -4.72
N ILE A 121 19.49 -1.11 -4.86
CA ILE A 121 18.74 -0.56 -3.72
C ILE A 121 18.28 -1.66 -2.77
N ILE A 122 17.67 -2.75 -3.28
CA ILE A 122 17.19 -3.85 -2.44
C ILE A 122 18.36 -4.50 -1.68
N THR A 123 19.49 -4.76 -2.36
CA THR A 123 20.69 -5.35 -1.77
C THR A 123 21.33 -4.43 -0.72
N TYR A 124 21.36 -3.12 -1.00
CA TYR A 124 21.88 -2.10 -0.09
C TYR A 124 21.03 -1.99 1.18
N MET A 125 19.71 -1.84 1.04
CA MET A 125 18.78 -1.71 2.16
C MET A 125 18.76 -2.98 3.03
N ASN A 126 18.73 -4.17 2.42
CA ASN A 126 18.85 -5.44 3.15
C ASN A 126 20.15 -5.53 3.94
N ARG A 127 21.28 -5.09 3.36
CA ARG A 127 22.57 -5.07 4.06
C ARG A 127 22.63 -4.03 5.18
N MET A 128 22.02 -2.85 5.02
CA MET A 128 21.91 -1.85 6.09
C MET A 128 21.13 -2.40 7.29
N VAL A 129 19.92 -2.94 7.06
CA VAL A 129 19.08 -3.54 8.12
C VAL A 129 19.78 -4.74 8.77
N SER A 130 20.49 -5.56 7.99
CA SER A 130 21.26 -6.70 8.52
C SER A 130 22.41 -6.25 9.44
N ILE A 131 23.13 -5.19 9.08
CA ILE A 131 24.21 -4.62 9.91
C ILE A 131 23.63 -4.07 11.23
N GLU A 132 22.50 -3.37 11.18
CA GLU A 132 21.85 -2.82 12.36
C GLU A 132 21.28 -3.92 13.29
N TYR A 133 20.68 -4.97 12.72
CA TYR A 133 20.26 -6.15 13.48
C TYR A 133 21.44 -6.89 14.14
N ILE A 134 22.57 -7.04 13.45
CA ILE A 134 23.80 -7.63 14.01
C ILE A 134 24.36 -6.75 15.14
N LYS A 135 24.30 -5.42 14.99
CA LYS A 135 24.73 -4.44 16.00
C LYS A 135 23.86 -4.52 17.26
N ASP A 136 22.53 -4.53 17.14
CA ASP A 136 21.61 -4.70 18.28
C ASP A 136 21.82 -6.05 18.98
N LYS A 137 21.89 -7.15 18.21
CA LYS A 137 22.15 -8.49 18.75
C LYS A 137 23.49 -8.59 19.48
N SER A 138 24.52 -7.88 19.01
CA SER A 138 25.83 -7.76 19.66
C SER A 138 25.80 -6.93 20.95
N ILE A 139 24.91 -5.94 21.05
CA ILE A 139 24.69 -5.17 22.28
C ILE A 139 23.91 -6.01 23.29
N ASN A 140 22.77 -6.57 22.88
CA ASN A 140 21.90 -7.42 23.71
C ASN A 140 22.66 -8.64 24.28
N ASN A 141 23.47 -9.32 23.46
CA ASN A 141 24.26 -10.47 23.91
C ASN A 141 25.48 -10.10 24.78
N ARG A 142 25.87 -8.82 24.85
CA ARG A 142 26.89 -8.32 25.81
C ARG A 142 26.29 -7.83 27.12
N ILE A 143 24.97 -7.67 27.21
CA ILE A 143 24.28 -7.39 28.48
C ILE A 143 23.94 -8.74 29.13
N PRO A 144 24.63 -9.17 30.21
CA PRO A 144 24.30 -10.42 30.87
C PRO A 144 22.88 -10.32 31.44
N LYS A 145 21.98 -11.19 30.99
CA LYS A 145 20.61 -11.28 31.50
C LYS A 145 20.67 -11.50 33.01
N LYS A 146 20.38 -10.46 33.80
CA LYS A 146 20.20 -10.58 35.26
C LYS A 146 19.15 -11.65 35.50
N LYS A 147 19.55 -12.80 36.06
CA LYS A 147 18.61 -13.83 36.49
C LYS A 147 17.69 -13.20 37.55
N THR A 148 16.44 -12.93 37.19
CA THR A 148 15.39 -12.61 38.16
C THR A 148 15.15 -13.85 39.01
N LYS A 149 15.87 -13.91 40.12
CA LYS A 149 15.78 -14.97 41.12
C LYS A 149 14.51 -14.74 41.92
N TYR A 150 13.38 -15.20 41.37
CA TYR A 150 12.13 -15.30 42.11
C TYR A 150 12.33 -16.29 43.25
N LEU A 151 12.24 -15.77 44.48
CA LEU A 151 12.16 -16.45 45.76
C LEU A 151 10.82 -16.03 46.38
#